data_AF-A0A5Q3Q2N4-F1
#
_entry.id   AF-A0A5Q3Q2N4-F1
#
_cell.length_a   1.000
_cell.length_b   1.000
_cell.length_c   1.000
_cell.angle_alpha   90.00
_cell.angle_beta   90.00
_cell.angle_gamma   90.00
#
_symmetry.space_group_name_H-M   'P 1'
#
loop_
_entity.id
_entity.type
_entity.pdbx_description
1 polymer ?
#
loop_
_entity_poly.entity_id
_entity_poly.type
_entity_poly.pdbx_seq_one_letter_code
_entity_poly.pdbx_strand_id
1 'polypeptide(L)'
;MAGERSEAELFDPDLLDEQDPFEIDSQAAHLFKHPHLGVDDVAEVWAADPLFYPAKPPAHWLMVAEVAGRVLMVPLAPARSGDVRRCRPIGCYEAAPGLAAQYRRDR
;
A
#
# COMPACT_ATOMS: atom_id res chain seq x y z
N MET A 1 24.91 24.15 -8.73
CA MET A 1 24.85 23.01 -7.79
C MET A 1 23.43 22.46 -7.83
N ALA A 2 23.15 21.55 -8.76
CA ALA A 2 21.89 20.84 -8.76
C ALA A 2 22.00 19.79 -7.65
N GLY A 3 21.27 19.99 -6.55
CA GLY A 3 21.17 18.96 -5.52
C GLY A 3 20.46 17.76 -6.14
N GLU A 4 21.18 16.66 -6.28
CA GLU A 4 20.62 15.34 -6.54
C GLU A 4 19.51 15.13 -5.52
N ARG A 5 18.26 15.05 -6.00
CA ARG A 5 17.18 14.53 -5.17
C ARG A 5 17.59 13.11 -4.87
N SER A 6 18.03 12.83 -3.65
CA SER A 6 18.10 11.46 -3.15
C SER A 6 16.71 10.87 -3.36
N GLU A 7 16.56 9.99 -4.36
CA GLU A 7 15.42 9.08 -4.39
C GLU A 7 15.49 8.36 -3.06
N ALA A 8 14.57 8.66 -2.14
CA ALA A 8 14.45 7.88 -0.93
C ALA A 8 14.30 6.42 -1.38
N GLU A 9 15.27 5.58 -1.03
CA GLU A 9 15.30 4.18 -1.42
C GLU A 9 13.94 3.56 -1.05
N LEU A 10 13.24 3.00 -2.03
CA LEU A 10 11.95 2.37 -1.77
C LEU A 10 12.18 1.22 -0.78
N PHE A 11 11.27 1.00 0.17
CA PHE A 11 11.41 -0.17 1.05
C PHE A 11 11.19 -1.43 0.19
N ASP A 12 11.76 -2.57 0.55
CA ASP A 12 11.58 -3.80 -0.22
C ASP A 12 10.30 -4.53 0.23
N PRO A 13 9.25 -4.68 -0.61
CA PRO A 13 8.05 -5.42 -0.25
C PRO A 13 8.31 -6.90 0.08
N ASP A 14 9.35 -7.50 -0.49
CA ASP A 14 9.69 -8.92 -0.28
C ASP A 14 10.27 -9.18 1.13
N LEU A 15 10.61 -8.12 1.87
CA LEU A 15 11.08 -8.21 3.26
C LEU A 15 9.95 -8.08 4.28
N LEU A 16 8.72 -7.76 3.85
CA LEU A 16 7.60 -7.57 4.78
C LEU A 16 7.22 -8.89 5.47
N ASP A 17 6.82 -8.77 6.73
CA ASP A 17 6.33 -9.92 7.50
C ASP A 17 5.05 -10.49 6.87
N GLU A 18 5.01 -11.81 6.65
CA GLU A 18 3.87 -12.47 6.01
C GLU A 18 2.57 -12.36 6.81
N GLN A 19 2.66 -12.22 8.14
CA GLN A 19 1.52 -12.27 9.07
C GLN A 19 1.16 -10.88 9.64
N ASP A 20 2.15 -10.04 9.96
CA ASP A 20 1.94 -8.69 10.52
C ASP A 20 2.77 -7.61 9.79
N PRO A 21 2.53 -7.35 8.49
CA PRO A 21 3.30 -6.38 7.72
C PRO A 21 2.95 -4.92 8.06
N PHE A 22 1.86 -4.65 8.78
CA PHE A 22 1.30 -3.31 8.91
C PHE A 22 1.54 -2.69 10.28
N GLU A 23 2.30 -1.62 10.32
CA GLU A 23 2.38 -0.70 11.46
C GLU A 23 1.19 0.27 11.38
N ILE A 24 0.08 -0.08 12.01
CA ILE A 24 -1.13 0.75 12.05
C ILE A 24 -1.17 1.51 13.38
N ASP A 25 -1.13 2.84 13.31
CA ASP A 25 -1.30 3.67 14.49
C ASP A 25 -2.77 3.59 14.98
N SER A 26 -2.94 3.61 16.30
CA SER A 26 -4.23 3.63 17.02
C SER A 26 -5.23 4.70 16.56
N GLN A 27 -4.75 5.73 15.85
CA GLN A 27 -5.55 6.82 15.25
C GLN A 27 -5.97 6.52 13.79
N ALA A 28 -6.33 5.28 13.48
CA ALA A 28 -6.66 4.79 12.14
C ALA A 28 -7.84 5.52 11.43
N ALA A 29 -8.58 6.39 12.14
CA ALA A 29 -9.73 7.13 11.62
C ALA A 29 -9.43 8.04 10.41
N HIS A 30 -8.17 8.41 10.19
CA HIS A 30 -7.77 9.24 9.04
C HIS A 30 -7.29 8.44 7.82
N LEU A 31 -7.10 7.13 7.95
CA LEU A 31 -6.62 6.27 6.86
C LEU A 31 -7.73 6.03 5.80
N PHE A 32 -9.00 6.20 6.18
CA PHE A 32 -10.12 5.82 5.34
C PHE A 32 -10.96 7.04 4.99
N LYS A 33 -10.91 7.46 3.72
CA LYS A 33 -11.77 8.53 3.18
C LYS A 33 -13.13 8.01 2.68
N HIS A 34 -13.30 6.69 2.64
CA HIS A 34 -14.52 6.03 2.19
C HIS A 34 -15.22 5.37 3.38
N PRO A 35 -16.54 5.61 3.58
CA PRO A 35 -17.27 5.15 4.78
C PRO A 35 -17.42 3.63 4.91
N HIS A 36 -16.89 2.84 3.97
CA HIS A 36 -17.00 1.39 3.93
C HIS A 36 -15.66 0.66 3.81
N LEU A 37 -14.55 1.38 3.75
CA LEU A 37 -13.22 0.78 3.69
C LEU A 37 -12.50 1.01 5.02
N GLY A 38 -11.80 0.01 5.51
CA GLY A 38 -11.17 -0.03 6.82
C GLY A 38 -9.89 -0.85 6.84
N VAL A 39 -9.38 -1.10 8.05
CA VAL A 39 -8.17 -1.89 8.27
C VAL A 39 -8.35 -3.32 7.76
N ASP A 40 -9.56 -3.86 7.91
CA ASP A 40 -9.90 -5.20 7.44
C ASP A 40 -9.72 -5.31 5.92
N ASP A 41 -10.13 -4.31 5.13
CA ASP A 41 -9.91 -4.30 3.68
C ASP A 41 -8.42 -4.26 3.32
N VAL A 42 -7.59 -3.56 4.11
CA VAL A 42 -6.12 -3.58 3.90
C VAL A 42 -5.56 -4.98 4.12
N ALA A 43 -6.04 -5.69 5.14
CA ALA A 43 -5.67 -7.07 5.40
C ALA A 43 -6.18 -8.01 4.30
N GLU A 44 -7.38 -7.80 3.77
CA GLU A 44 -7.90 -8.57 2.63
C GLU A 44 -7.08 -8.36 1.36
N VAL A 45 -6.64 -7.13 1.07
CA VAL A 45 -5.74 -6.85 -0.06
C VAL A 45 -4.42 -7.58 0.10
N TRP A 46 -3.84 -7.62 1.31
CA TRP A 46 -2.61 -8.36 1.60
C TRP A 46 -2.78 -9.87 1.39
N ALA A 47 -3.87 -10.43 1.91
CA ALA A 47 -4.16 -11.86 1.79
C ALA A 47 -4.49 -12.29 0.35
N ALA A 48 -4.80 -11.34 -0.54
CA ALA A 48 -5.17 -11.58 -1.92
C ALA A 48 -3.98 -11.63 -2.89
N ASP A 49 -2.75 -11.88 -2.42
CA ASP A 49 -1.54 -11.94 -3.25
C ASP A 49 -1.38 -10.69 -4.14
N PRO A 50 -1.16 -9.51 -3.53
CA PRO A 50 -1.20 -8.24 -4.24
C PRO A 50 0.01 -8.05 -5.16
N LEU A 51 -0.16 -7.21 -6.18
CA LEU A 51 0.95 -6.66 -6.96
C LEU A 51 1.38 -5.30 -6.37
N PHE A 52 2.67 -5.01 -6.45
CA PHE A 52 3.27 -3.76 -5.97
C PHE A 52 3.70 -2.87 -7.14
N TYR A 53 3.14 -1.66 -7.21
CA TYR A 53 3.54 -0.65 -8.18
C TYR A 53 4.28 0.50 -7.50
N PRO A 54 5.39 1.01 -8.06
CA PRO A 54 6.06 2.19 -7.51
C PRO A 54 5.11 3.38 -7.41
N ALA A 55 5.17 4.11 -6.29
CA ALA A 55 4.34 5.28 -6.04
C ALA A 55 5.17 6.58 -5.99
N LYS A 56 4.47 7.71 -5.93
CA LYS A 56 5.11 8.99 -5.60
C LYS A 56 5.02 9.24 -4.09
N PRO A 57 6.04 9.87 -3.47
CA PRO A 57 5.99 10.25 -2.06
C PRO A 57 4.69 10.99 -1.69
N PRO A 58 4.12 10.75 -0.49
CA PRO A 58 4.73 10.06 0.66
C PRO A 58 4.64 8.53 0.64
N ALA A 59 4.00 7.92 -0.36
CA ALA A 59 4.00 6.47 -0.54
C ALA A 59 5.23 6.02 -1.33
N HIS A 60 5.76 4.86 -0.98
CA HIS A 60 6.80 4.17 -1.74
C HIS A 60 6.15 3.21 -2.75
N TRP A 61 5.07 2.53 -2.35
CA TRP A 61 4.38 1.54 -3.17
C TRP A 61 2.87 1.73 -3.16
N LEU A 62 2.23 1.26 -4.23
CA LEU A 62 0.81 0.96 -4.30
C LEU A 62 0.67 -0.56 -4.24
N MET A 63 0.10 -1.08 -3.15
CA MET A 63 -0.28 -2.47 -3.03
C MET A 63 -1.69 -2.64 -3.61
N VAL A 64 -1.83 -3.49 -4.63
CA VAL A 64 -3.05 -3.58 -5.43
C VAL A 64 -3.48 -5.03 -5.57
N ALA A 65 -4.75 -5.30 -5.26
CA ALA A 65 -5.37 -6.61 -5.43
C ALA A 65 -6.85 -6.49 -5.79
N GLU A 66 -7.43 -7.56 -6.34
CA GLU A 66 -8.87 -7.68 -6.55
C GLU A 66 -9.52 -8.42 -5.37
N VAL A 67 -10.43 -7.72 -4.68
CA VAL A 67 -11.16 -8.18 -3.50
C VAL A 67 -12.64 -8.03 -3.77
N ALA A 68 -13.41 -9.12 -3.63
CA ALA A 68 -14.86 -9.14 -3.90
C ALA A 68 -15.27 -8.52 -5.26
N GLY A 69 -14.46 -8.72 -6.31
CA GLY A 69 -14.71 -8.20 -7.66
C GLY A 69 -14.33 -6.73 -7.87
N ARG A 70 -13.72 -6.07 -6.88
CA ARG A 70 -13.23 -4.69 -6.96
C ARG A 70 -11.71 -4.69 -6.84
N VAL A 71 -11.05 -3.92 -7.71
CA VAL A 71 -9.60 -3.71 -7.56
C VAL A 71 -9.38 -2.62 -6.53
N LEU A 72 -8.79 -2.98 -5.40
CA LEU A 72 -8.44 -2.07 -4.32
C LEU A 72 -6.95 -1.68 -4.42
N MET A 73 -6.64 -0.47 -3.95
CA MET A 73 -5.29 0.08 -3.91
C MET A 73 -5.02 0.68 -2.53
N VAL A 74 -3.88 0.27 -1.96
CA VAL A 74 -3.39 0.72 -0.66
C VAL A 74 -2.02 1.37 -0.87
N PRO A 75 -1.89 2.71 -0.72
CA PRO A 75 -0.59 3.34 -0.73
C PRO A 75 0.16 3.02 0.57
N LEU A 76 1.40 2.56 0.45
CA LEU A 76 2.26 2.15 1.56
C LEU A 76 3.43 3.10 1.73
N ALA A 77 3.70 3.52 2.96
CA ALA A 77 4.92 4.24 3.36
C ALA A 77 5.82 3.34 4.23
N PRO A 78 7.11 3.64 4.38
CA PRO A 78 7.97 2.96 5.34
C PRO A 78 7.42 3.04 6.78
N ALA A 79 7.69 2.03 7.60
CA ALA A 79 7.43 2.04 9.03
C ALA A 79 8.06 3.26 9.73
N ARG A 80 7.38 3.83 10.73
CA ARG A 80 7.98 4.89 11.57
C ARG A 80 8.99 4.31 12.55
N SER A 81 8.80 3.06 12.98
CA SER A 81 9.75 2.35 13.84
C SER A 81 11.10 2.07 13.15
N GLY A 82 11.13 2.07 11.81
CA GLY A 82 12.28 1.64 11.03
C GLY A 82 12.42 0.12 10.91
N ASP A 83 11.47 -0.68 11.39
CA ASP A 83 11.45 -2.12 11.12
C ASP A 83 11.19 -2.35 9.63
N VAL A 84 12.18 -2.90 8.93
CA VAL A 84 12.12 -3.17 7.49
C VAL A 84 11.07 -4.21 7.12
N ARG A 85 10.62 -5.02 8.09
CA ARG A 85 9.57 -6.03 7.91
C ARG A 85 8.17 -5.46 8.06
N ARG A 86 8.06 -4.16 8.37
CA ARG A 86 6.78 -3.46 8.52
C ARG A 86 6.69 -2.26 7.59
N CYS A 87 5.47 -1.92 7.22
CA CYS A 87 5.13 -0.73 6.47
C CYS A 87 3.87 -0.08 7.05
N ARG A 88 3.57 1.13 6.60
CA ARG A 88 2.36 1.87 7.02
C ARG A 88 1.40 1.99 5.86
N PRO A 89 0.20 1.41 5.93
CA PRO A 89 -0.87 1.79 5.03
C PRO A 89 -1.23 3.26 5.28
N ILE A 90 -1.31 4.04 4.22
CA ILE A 90 -1.74 5.45 4.25
C ILE A 90 -3.25 5.56 4.03
N GLY A 91 -3.84 4.58 3.36
CA GLY A 91 -5.28 4.42 3.24
C GLY A 91 -5.70 3.25 2.37
N CYS A 92 -7.01 3.09 2.15
CA CYS A 92 -7.56 2.07 1.26
C CYS A 92 -8.60 2.70 0.33
N TYR A 93 -8.48 2.43 -0.98
CA TYR A 93 -9.27 3.05 -2.03
C TYR A 93 -9.63 2.03 -3.11
N GLU A 94 -10.75 2.25 -3.80
CA GLU A 94 -10.98 1.59 -5.08
C GLU A 94 -10.01 2.17 -6.13
N ALA A 95 -9.35 1.31 -6.90
CA ALA A 95 -8.39 1.71 -7.90
C ALA A 95 -9.06 2.46 -9.05
N ALA A 96 -8.43 3.55 -9.51
CA ALA A 96 -8.89 4.24 -10.72
C ALA A 96 -8.92 3.28 -11.93
N PRO A 97 -9.83 3.48 -12.91
CA PRO A 97 -10.03 2.52 -14.01
C PRO A 97 -8.76 2.12 -14.76
N GLY A 98 -7.83 3.07 -14.96
CA GLY A 98 -6.54 2.80 -15.62
C GLY A 98 -5.64 1.85 -14.82
N LEU A 99 -5.53 2.06 -13.51
CA LEU A 99 -4.74 1.20 -12.62
C LEU A 99 -5.39 -0.17 -12.48
N ALA A 100 -6.72 -0.23 -12.33
CA ALA A 100 -7.45 -1.49 -12.29
C ALA A 100 -7.26 -2.31 -13.58
N ALA A 101 -7.30 -1.66 -14.75
CA ALA A 101 -7.05 -2.32 -16.02
C ALA A 101 -5.59 -2.78 -16.17
N GLN A 102 -4.62 -2.03 -15.63
CA GLN A 102 -3.22 -2.44 -15.62
C GLN A 102 -3.01 -3.66 -14.74
N TYR A 103 -3.48 -3.61 -13.49
CA TYR A 103 -3.44 -4.72 -12.55
C TYR A 103 -3.95 -6.03 -13.14
N ARG A 104 -5.10 -6.00 -13.83
CA ARG A 104 -5.67 -7.21 -14.45
C ARG A 104 -4.87 -7.75 -15.63
N ARG A 105 -3.99 -6.96 -16.25
CA ARG A 105 -3.12 -7.42 -17.35
C ARG A 105 -1.82 -8.02 -16.85
N ASP A 106 -1.33 -7.54 -15.71
CA ASP A 106 -0.04 -7.94 -15.14
C ASP A 106 -0.13 -9.24 -14.32
N ARG A 107 -1.35 -9.74 -14.09
CA ARG A 107 -1.68 -10.92 -13.30
C ARG A 107 -1.95 -12.12 -14.20
#